data_AF-A0A5B0RD01-F1
#
_entry.id   AF-A0A5B0RD01-F1
#
_cell.length_a   1.000
_cell.length_b   1.000
_cell.length_c   1.000
_cell.angle_alpha   90.00
_cell.angle_beta   90.00
_cell.angle_gamma   90.00
#
_symmetry.space_group_name_H-M   'P 1'
#
loop_
_entity.id
_entity.type
_entity.pdbx_description
1 polymer ?
#
loop_
_entity_poly.entity_id
_entity_poly.type
_entity_poly.pdbx_seq_one_letter_code
_entity_poly.pdbx_strand_id
1 'polypeptide(L)'
;MCSAWKSEYGHSVLKAIDSTLAWIKAPEYEMVQLNWPSHVSAMDANLKKLLNLIDSIQTHSLNKQSRLTPARQSLMVPIKLAESILPIIKLTRLLFKKLSRSGISNNTKTPSPYMELSSGQLQSVNQLSRWLDRDCEELLRALKRCNDTVIGDPDVGSDSEEEEMIVNGHNCRSTLCLRIAELARILPSRVEIPFTIISRCFLPPHPPPLMNNNIEGFRTSQLDHSIATWINTWSGQFGLAVRRLQVVNRLFAPRFVLDNSLLDLN
;
A
#
# COMPACT_ATOMS: atom_id res chain seq x y z
N MET A 1 42.94 -0.92 23.75
CA MET A 1 41.54 -0.59 23.38
C MET A 1 41.39 0.01 21.97
N CYS A 2 42.42 0.03 21.10
CA CYS A 2 42.36 0.69 19.77
C CYS A 2 42.14 -0.27 18.58
N SER A 3 42.08 -1.59 18.82
CA SER A 3 41.96 -2.63 17.78
C SER A 3 40.52 -3.04 17.46
N ALA A 4 39.58 -2.90 18.41
CA ALA A 4 38.18 -3.30 18.24
C ALA A 4 37.40 -2.36 17.30
N TRP A 5 37.63 -1.04 17.41
CA TRP A 5 36.95 -0.03 16.59
C TRP A 5 37.35 -0.07 15.11
N LYS A 6 38.61 -0.41 14.82
CA LYS A 6 39.09 -0.63 13.44
C LYS A 6 38.45 -1.86 12.79
N SER A 7 38.11 -2.87 13.60
CA SER A 7 37.47 -4.10 13.12
C SER A 7 36.00 -3.88 12.76
N GLU A 8 35.25 -3.10 13.55
CA GLU A 8 33.83 -2.84 13.29
C GLU A 8 33.62 -1.90 12.09
N TYR A 9 34.45 -0.85 11.98
CA TYR A 9 34.47 0.03 10.81
C TYR A 9 34.93 -0.70 9.54
N GLY A 10 35.97 -1.54 9.63
CA GLY A 10 36.44 -2.36 8.51
C GLY A 10 35.36 -3.33 8.02
N HIS A 11 34.61 -3.94 8.95
CA HIS A 11 33.51 -4.84 8.62
C HIS A 11 32.32 -4.11 7.97
N SER A 12 32.00 -2.90 8.44
CA SER A 12 30.97 -2.04 7.84
C SER A 12 31.32 -1.59 6.42
N VAL A 13 32.57 -1.20 6.19
CA VAL A 13 33.07 -0.78 4.86
C VAL A 13 33.09 -1.97 3.89
N LEU A 14 33.58 -3.14 4.32
CA LEU A 14 33.55 -4.35 3.48
C LEU A 14 32.13 -4.76 3.12
N LYS A 15 31.19 -4.73 4.08
CA LYS A 15 29.77 -4.98 3.81
C LYS A 15 29.17 -3.99 2.82
N ALA A 16 29.56 -2.71 2.86
CA ALA A 16 29.13 -1.70 1.90
C ALA A 16 29.72 -1.94 0.51
N ILE A 17 30.99 -2.34 0.41
CA ILE A 17 31.66 -2.70 -0.85
C ILE A 17 31.04 -3.96 -1.46
N ASP A 18 30.82 -5.01 -0.67
CA ASP A 18 30.18 -6.24 -1.12
C ASP A 18 28.74 -5.99 -1.57
N SER A 19 28.01 -5.13 -0.86
CA SER A 19 26.67 -4.69 -1.27
C SER A 19 26.73 -3.92 -2.60
N THR A 20 27.71 -3.04 -2.79
CA THR A 20 27.89 -2.27 -4.02
C THR A 20 28.26 -3.16 -5.21
N LEU A 21 29.15 -4.14 -5.00
CA LEU A 21 29.52 -5.12 -6.02
C LEU A 21 28.36 -6.04 -6.39
N ALA A 22 27.57 -6.46 -5.41
CA ALA A 22 26.34 -7.19 -5.66
C ALA A 22 25.35 -6.33 -6.48
N TRP A 23 25.22 -5.04 -6.15
CA TRP A 23 24.37 -4.09 -6.88
C TRP A 23 24.78 -3.90 -8.35
N ILE A 24 26.09 -3.82 -8.62
CA ILE A 24 26.61 -3.64 -9.99
C ILE A 24 26.43 -4.91 -10.84
N LYS A 25 26.51 -6.09 -10.20
CA LYS A 25 26.43 -7.39 -10.89
C LYS A 25 25.02 -7.95 -11.00
N ALA A 26 24.09 -7.47 -10.17
CA ALA A 26 22.72 -7.95 -10.16
C ALA A 26 21.98 -7.55 -11.44
N PRO A 27 21.18 -8.46 -12.05
CA PRO A 27 20.23 -8.09 -13.07
C PRO A 27 19.33 -6.95 -12.58
N GLU A 28 18.97 -6.02 -13.46
CA GLU A 28 18.08 -4.88 -13.16
C GLU A 28 16.78 -5.32 -12.47
N TYR A 29 16.35 -6.52 -12.78
CA TYR A 29 15.25 -7.24 -12.13
C TYR A 29 15.46 -7.46 -10.62
N GLU A 30 16.57 -8.08 -10.22
CA GLU A 30 16.88 -8.38 -8.80
C GLU A 30 17.01 -7.10 -7.98
N MET A 31 17.50 -6.04 -8.61
CA MET A 31 17.66 -4.73 -8.00
C MET A 31 16.33 -4.10 -7.58
N VAL A 32 15.30 -4.22 -8.42
CA VAL A 32 13.96 -3.71 -8.09
C VAL A 32 13.29 -4.56 -7.02
N GLN A 33 13.54 -5.88 -7.00
CA GLN A 33 12.94 -6.80 -6.03
C GLN A 33 13.56 -6.72 -4.64
N LEU A 34 14.80 -6.24 -4.52
CA LEU A 34 15.57 -6.26 -3.27
C LEU A 34 14.80 -5.67 -2.07
N ASN A 35 14.00 -4.63 -2.30
CA ASN A 35 13.23 -3.95 -1.25
C ASN A 35 11.81 -4.52 -1.06
N TRP A 36 11.30 -5.37 -1.96
CA TRP A 36 9.93 -5.85 -1.85
C TRP A 36 9.68 -6.73 -0.63
N PRO A 37 10.59 -7.62 -0.19
CA PRO A 37 10.39 -8.40 1.03
C PRO A 37 10.22 -7.52 2.28
N SER A 38 10.96 -6.41 2.39
CA SER A 38 10.82 -5.50 3.53
C SER A 38 9.47 -4.77 3.51
N HIS A 39 9.01 -4.31 2.34
CA HIS A 39 7.67 -3.73 2.16
C HIS A 39 6.56 -4.74 2.47
N VAL A 40 6.71 -5.99 2.05
CA VAL A 40 5.77 -7.06 2.39
C VAL A 40 5.70 -7.28 3.90
N SER A 41 6.85 -7.28 4.58
CA SER A 41 6.91 -7.40 6.05
C SER A 41 6.26 -6.20 6.74
N ALA A 42 6.48 -4.98 6.24
CA ALA A 42 5.83 -3.77 6.75
C ALA A 42 4.30 -3.86 6.59
N MET A 43 3.81 -4.35 5.47
CA MET A 43 2.38 -4.57 5.24
C MET A 43 1.78 -5.66 6.13
N ASP A 44 2.52 -6.74 6.39
CA ASP A 44 2.12 -7.76 7.38
C ASP A 44 1.96 -7.12 8.78
N ALA A 45 2.87 -6.24 9.18
CA ALA A 45 2.76 -5.49 10.42
C ALA A 45 1.58 -4.50 10.42
N ASN A 46 1.35 -3.78 9.32
CA ASN A 46 0.25 -2.83 9.17
C ASN A 46 -1.12 -3.53 9.21
N LEU A 47 -1.24 -4.71 8.60
CA LEU A 47 -2.45 -5.54 8.71
C LEU A 47 -2.74 -5.94 10.16
N LYS A 48 -1.72 -6.39 10.90
CA LYS A 48 -1.88 -6.75 12.31
C LYS A 48 -2.33 -5.55 13.14
N LYS A 49 -1.71 -4.39 12.94
CA LYS A 49 -2.11 -3.13 13.60
C LYS A 49 -3.55 -2.74 13.27
N LEU A 50 -3.96 -2.86 12.01
CA LEU A 50 -5.32 -2.53 11.57
C LEU A 50 -6.36 -3.47 12.17
N LEU A 51 -6.09 -4.78 12.23
CA LEU A 51 -6.98 -5.75 12.87
C LEU A 51 -7.17 -5.44 14.35
N ASN A 52 -6.07 -5.22 15.09
CA ASN A 52 -6.14 -4.84 16.50
C ASN A 52 -6.94 -3.54 16.71
N LEU A 53 -6.82 -2.59 15.78
CA LEU A 53 -7.58 -1.33 15.83
C LEU A 53 -9.07 -1.56 15.57
N ILE A 54 -9.44 -2.42 14.62
CA ILE A 54 -10.83 -2.82 14.37
C ILE A 54 -11.43 -3.47 15.62
N ASP A 55 -10.70 -4.40 16.24
CA ASP A 55 -11.14 -5.07 17.47
C ASP A 55 -11.34 -4.06 18.61
N SER A 56 -10.43 -3.08 18.73
CA SER A 56 -10.54 -1.98 19.69
C SER A 56 -11.77 -1.12 19.42
N ILE A 57 -11.98 -0.65 18.18
CA ILE A 57 -13.17 0.12 17.78
C ILE A 57 -14.46 -0.63 18.15
N GLN A 58 -14.51 -1.93 17.84
CA GLN A 58 -15.68 -2.77 18.12
C GLN A 58 -15.92 -2.92 19.62
N THR A 59 -14.85 -3.20 20.39
CA THR A 59 -14.93 -3.35 21.85
C THR A 59 -15.40 -2.05 22.53
N HIS A 60 -14.92 -0.91 22.06
CA HIS A 60 -15.33 0.39 22.60
C HIS A 60 -16.76 0.78 22.22
N SER A 61 -17.17 0.50 20.98
CA SER A 61 -18.55 0.70 20.54
C SER A 61 -19.54 -0.10 21.40
N LEU A 62 -19.21 -1.34 21.76
CA LEU A 62 -20.09 -2.17 22.60
C LEU A 62 -20.12 -1.71 24.07
N ASN A 63 -18.98 -1.32 24.65
CA ASN A 63 -18.86 -1.10 26.09
C ASN A 63 -19.06 0.36 26.54
N LYS A 64 -18.77 1.35 25.68
CA LYS A 64 -18.69 2.76 26.07
C LYS A 64 -19.66 3.67 25.33
N GLN A 65 -20.29 3.22 24.25
CA GLN A 65 -21.10 4.11 23.41
C GLN A 65 -22.29 4.74 24.15
N SER A 66 -22.89 4.04 25.12
CA SER A 66 -23.94 4.59 25.99
C SER A 66 -23.46 5.66 26.99
N ARG A 67 -22.15 5.73 27.25
CA ARG A 67 -21.54 6.69 28.19
C ARG A 67 -20.98 7.93 27.50
N LEU A 68 -20.87 7.93 26.18
CA LEU A 68 -20.33 9.04 25.41
C LEU A 68 -21.42 10.07 25.09
N THR A 69 -21.04 11.36 25.10
CA THR A 69 -21.91 12.44 24.63
C THR A 69 -22.27 12.27 23.14
N PRO A 70 -23.42 12.78 22.66
CA PRO A 70 -23.78 12.72 21.24
C PRO A 70 -22.70 13.29 20.31
N ALA A 71 -22.01 14.35 20.76
CA ALA A 71 -20.89 14.94 20.04
C ALA A 71 -19.73 13.94 19.85
N ARG A 72 -19.29 13.27 20.92
CA ARG A 72 -18.24 12.23 20.85
C ARG A 72 -18.68 11.02 20.03
N GLN A 73 -19.94 10.58 20.17
CA GLN A 73 -20.48 9.47 19.35
C GLN A 73 -20.42 9.78 17.86
N SER A 74 -20.69 11.03 17.46
CA SER A 74 -20.63 11.45 16.05
C SER A 74 -19.21 11.49 15.47
N LEU A 75 -18.19 11.52 16.34
CA LEU A 75 -16.77 11.54 15.98
C LEU A 75 -16.16 10.13 15.94
N MET A 76 -16.84 9.13 16.50
CA MET A 76 -16.35 7.75 16.51
C MET A 76 -16.09 7.27 15.09
N VAL A 77 -14.93 6.66 14.91
CA VAL A 77 -14.55 6.02 13.65
C VAL A 77 -15.52 4.87 13.37
N PRO A 78 -16.25 4.86 12.25
CA PRO A 78 -17.12 3.75 11.90
C PRO A 78 -16.27 2.50 11.66
N ILE A 79 -16.67 1.36 12.23
CA ILE A 79 -15.98 0.09 12.00
C ILE A 79 -15.85 -0.23 10.50
N LYS A 80 -16.91 0.08 9.73
CA LYS A 80 -16.95 -0.08 8.27
C LYS A 80 -15.88 0.74 7.56
N LEU A 81 -15.46 1.88 8.12
CA LEU A 81 -14.38 2.69 7.56
C LEU A 81 -13.04 1.97 7.72
N ALA A 82 -12.74 1.50 8.93
CA ALA A 82 -11.53 0.72 9.21
C ALA A 82 -11.47 -0.57 8.37
N GLU A 83 -12.59 -1.30 8.26
CA GLU A 83 -12.70 -2.50 7.42
C GLU A 83 -12.46 -2.21 5.94
N SER A 84 -12.89 -1.05 5.44
CA SER A 84 -12.72 -0.68 4.03
C SER A 84 -11.26 -0.42 3.64
N ILE A 85 -10.36 -0.28 4.61
CA ILE A 85 -8.91 -0.13 4.40
C ILE A 85 -8.23 -1.50 4.20
N LEU A 86 -8.78 -2.57 4.80
CA LEU A 86 -8.20 -3.93 4.73
C LEU A 86 -7.93 -4.39 3.28
N PRO A 87 -8.87 -4.25 2.32
CA PRO A 87 -8.64 -4.70 0.95
C PRO A 87 -7.45 -4.00 0.29
N ILE A 88 -7.24 -2.71 0.55
CA ILE A 88 -6.13 -1.94 -0.04
C ILE A 88 -4.80 -2.52 0.44
N ILE A 89 -4.61 -2.66 1.76
CA ILE A 89 -3.37 -3.21 2.33
C ILE A 89 -3.16 -4.67 1.88
N LYS A 90 -4.24 -5.48 1.84
CA LYS A 90 -4.16 -6.88 1.39
C LYS A 90 -3.79 -7.00 -0.08
N LEU A 91 -4.37 -6.18 -0.96
CA LEU A 91 -4.07 -6.17 -2.39
C LEU A 91 -2.62 -5.75 -2.63
N THR A 92 -2.16 -4.68 -1.99
CA THR A 92 -0.77 -4.23 -2.06
C THR A 92 0.19 -5.33 -1.63
N ARG A 93 -0.07 -5.96 -0.49
CA ARG A 93 0.73 -7.09 0.00
C ARG A 93 0.73 -8.26 -0.98
N LEU A 94 -0.44 -8.64 -1.48
CA LEU A 94 -0.59 -9.77 -2.40
C LEU A 94 0.15 -9.53 -3.71
N LEU A 95 0.11 -8.29 -4.20
CA LEU A 95 0.84 -7.87 -5.39
C LEU A 95 2.35 -8.11 -5.17
N PHE A 96 2.95 -7.51 -4.14
CA PHE A 96 4.38 -7.66 -3.90
C PHE A 96 4.77 -9.11 -3.57
N LYS A 97 3.93 -9.87 -2.86
CA LYS A 97 4.18 -11.32 -2.66
C LYS A 97 4.18 -12.10 -3.97
N LYS A 98 3.26 -11.79 -4.89
CA LYS A 98 3.23 -12.43 -6.21
C LYS A 98 4.43 -12.05 -7.05
N LEU A 99 4.77 -10.76 -7.09
CA LEU A 99 5.91 -10.28 -7.87
C LEU A 99 7.24 -10.81 -7.33
N SER A 100 7.41 -10.88 -6.02
CA SER A 100 8.62 -11.46 -5.37
C SER A 100 8.78 -12.96 -5.64
N ARG A 101 7.67 -13.69 -5.84
CA ARG A 101 7.69 -15.15 -6.13
C ARG A 101 7.83 -15.45 -7.62
N SER A 102 7.29 -14.57 -8.47
CA SER A 102 7.30 -14.70 -9.94
C SER A 102 8.71 -14.68 -10.55
N GLY A 103 9.70 -14.16 -9.81
CA GLY A 103 11.10 -14.08 -10.27
C GLY A 103 12.01 -15.23 -9.92
N ILE A 104 11.62 -16.08 -8.97
CA ILE A 104 12.58 -16.98 -8.30
C ILE A 104 12.21 -18.46 -8.49
N SER A 105 10.95 -18.79 -8.84
CA SER A 105 10.47 -20.15 -8.57
C SER A 105 10.42 -21.15 -9.73
N ASN A 106 10.47 -20.82 -11.02
CA ASN A 106 10.39 -21.89 -12.03
C ASN A 106 11.09 -21.58 -13.36
N ASN A 107 12.06 -22.46 -13.66
CA ASN A 107 12.71 -22.73 -14.94
C ASN A 107 13.82 -21.76 -15.37
N THR A 108 15.07 -22.21 -15.20
CA THR A 108 16.22 -22.21 -16.17
C THR A 108 16.19 -21.31 -17.42
N LYS A 109 15.64 -20.11 -17.32
CA LYS A 109 15.81 -19.04 -18.28
C LYS A 109 16.02 -17.81 -17.43
N THR A 110 17.28 -17.41 -17.36
CA THR A 110 17.67 -16.03 -17.11
C THR A 110 16.55 -15.09 -17.53
N PRO A 111 16.16 -14.09 -16.70
CA PRO A 111 15.43 -12.93 -17.22
C PRO A 111 16.13 -12.53 -18.51
N SER A 112 15.37 -12.28 -19.59
CA SER A 112 15.95 -11.93 -20.89
C SER A 112 17.20 -11.07 -20.66
N PRO A 113 18.40 -11.47 -21.11
CA PRO A 113 19.66 -10.82 -20.75
C PRO A 113 19.73 -9.35 -21.19
N TYR A 114 18.72 -8.91 -21.94
CA TYR A 114 18.48 -7.56 -22.40
C TYR A 114 17.07 -7.14 -21.99
N MET A 115 16.84 -7.01 -20.69
CA MET A 115 15.75 -6.16 -20.23
C MET A 115 16.32 -4.74 -20.26
N GLU A 116 16.20 -4.04 -21.40
CA GLU A 116 16.59 -2.63 -21.49
C GLU A 116 15.54 -1.78 -20.77
N LEU A 117 15.42 -1.90 -19.44
CA LEU A 117 14.60 -0.96 -18.68
C LEU A 117 15.43 0.30 -18.49
N SER A 118 14.90 1.42 -18.95
CA SER A 118 15.54 2.70 -18.64
C SER A 118 15.56 2.91 -17.12
N SER A 119 16.57 3.62 -16.62
CA SER A 119 16.67 3.97 -15.19
C SER A 119 15.37 4.58 -14.64
N GLY A 120 14.66 5.39 -15.44
CA GLY A 120 13.35 5.94 -15.08
C GLY A 120 12.23 4.90 -14.90
N GLN A 121 12.22 3.84 -15.70
CA GLN A 121 11.26 2.73 -15.56
C GLN A 121 11.56 1.89 -14.31
N LEU A 122 12.83 1.56 -14.06
CA LEU A 122 13.25 0.86 -12.84
C LEU A 122 12.91 1.69 -11.59
N GLN A 123 13.16 3.01 -11.66
CA GLN A 123 12.81 3.92 -10.59
C GLN A 123 11.30 3.96 -10.34
N SER A 124 10.48 3.97 -11.39
CA SER A 124 9.01 3.97 -11.27
C SER A 124 8.48 2.72 -10.57
N VAL A 125 9.02 1.54 -10.90
CA VAL A 125 8.62 0.27 -10.25
C VAL A 125 9.12 0.20 -8.80
N ASN A 126 10.35 0.66 -8.54
CA ASN A 126 10.87 0.74 -7.17
C ASN A 126 10.04 1.72 -6.31
N GLN A 127 9.65 2.87 -6.88
CA GLN A 127 8.82 3.87 -6.23
C GLN A 127 7.43 3.37 -5.90
N LEU A 128 6.81 2.52 -6.74
CA LEU A 128 5.50 1.90 -6.47
C LEU A 128 5.46 1.26 -5.07
N SER A 129 6.47 0.46 -4.74
CA SER A 129 6.53 -0.24 -3.44
C SER A 129 6.60 0.72 -2.26
N ARG A 130 7.41 1.78 -2.39
CA ARG A 130 7.55 2.83 -1.38
C ARG A 130 6.28 3.66 -1.23
N TRP A 131 5.61 4.00 -2.33
CA TRP A 131 4.36 4.76 -2.30
C TRP A 131 3.24 3.98 -1.63
N LEU A 132 2.99 2.74 -2.07
CA LEU A 132 1.89 1.96 -1.55
C LEU A 132 2.09 1.60 -0.07
N ASP A 133 3.32 1.30 0.35
CA ASP A 133 3.65 1.05 1.75
C ASP A 133 3.42 2.30 2.62
N ARG A 134 3.97 3.46 2.19
CA ARG A 134 3.78 4.74 2.88
C ARG A 134 2.30 5.14 2.94
N ASP A 135 1.58 5.03 1.84
CA ASP A 135 0.15 5.40 1.76
C ASP A 135 -0.68 4.54 2.73
N CYS A 136 -0.38 3.23 2.83
CA CYS A 136 -1.01 2.34 3.81
C CYS A 136 -0.67 2.73 5.25
N GLU A 137 0.59 3.07 5.53
CA GLU A 137 1.04 3.47 6.87
C GLU A 137 0.41 4.81 7.31
N GLU A 138 0.42 5.82 6.43
CA GLU A 138 -0.19 7.13 6.69
C GLU A 138 -1.69 7.01 6.96
N LEU A 139 -2.40 6.22 6.15
CA LEU A 139 -3.82 5.98 6.32
C LEU A 139 -4.12 5.30 7.66
N LEU A 140 -3.36 4.28 8.02
CA LEU A 140 -3.49 3.61 9.30
C LEU A 140 -3.18 4.56 10.48
N ARG A 141 -2.16 5.41 10.34
CA ARG A 141 -1.80 6.39 11.37
C ARG A 141 -2.89 7.42 11.57
N ALA A 142 -3.49 7.92 10.48
CA ALA A 142 -4.61 8.86 10.53
C ALA A 142 -5.85 8.22 11.19
N LEU A 143 -6.16 6.97 10.83
CA LEU A 143 -7.26 6.20 11.42
C LEU A 143 -7.06 6.02 12.92
N LYS A 144 -5.87 5.59 13.34
CA LYS A 144 -5.53 5.38 14.75
C LYS A 144 -5.64 6.68 15.54
N ARG A 145 -5.05 7.78 15.04
CA ARG A 145 -5.15 9.09 15.68
C ARG A 145 -6.61 9.47 15.90
N CYS A 146 -7.44 9.39 14.87
CA CYS A 146 -8.86 9.72 14.96
C CYS A 146 -9.62 8.86 15.96
N ASN A 147 -9.27 7.58 16.09
CA ASN A 147 -9.85 6.69 17.08
C ASN A 147 -9.43 7.07 18.51
N ASP A 148 -8.14 7.29 18.73
CA ASP A 148 -7.57 7.56 20.05
C ASP A 148 -8.07 8.90 20.62
N THR A 149 -8.32 9.94 19.79
CA THR A 149 -8.85 11.23 20.25
C THR A 149 -10.24 11.13 20.87
N VAL A 150 -11.06 10.18 20.42
CA VAL A 150 -12.47 10.04 20.85
C VAL A 150 -12.61 9.14 22.09
N ILE A 151 -11.66 8.23 22.30
CA ILE A 151 -11.71 7.20 23.37
C ILE A 151 -11.15 7.70 24.71
N GLY A 152 -10.58 8.92 24.77
CA GLY A 152 -10.11 9.55 26.01
C GLY A 152 -11.14 9.46 27.15
N ASP A 153 -10.66 9.35 28.40
CA ASP A 153 -11.50 9.07 29.57
C ASP A 153 -12.64 10.11 29.71
N PRO A 154 -13.92 9.71 29.60
CA PRO A 154 -15.04 10.65 29.67
C PRO A 154 -15.26 11.26 31.06
N ASP A 155 -14.71 10.65 32.13
CA ASP A 155 -14.99 11.08 33.51
C ASP A 155 -13.90 12.00 34.12
N VAL A 156 -12.87 12.37 33.36
CA VAL A 156 -11.69 13.08 33.89
C VAL A 156 -11.63 14.56 33.47
N GLY A 157 -12.41 14.98 32.48
CA GLY A 157 -12.27 16.30 31.85
C GLY A 157 -13.16 17.39 32.44
N SER A 158 -12.60 18.59 32.62
CA SER A 158 -13.38 19.83 32.78
C SER A 158 -14.09 20.21 31.48
N ASP A 159 -15.07 21.13 31.53
CA ASP A 159 -15.77 21.62 30.33
C ASP A 159 -14.82 22.15 29.25
N SER A 160 -13.69 22.77 29.64
CA SER A 160 -12.68 23.25 28.70
C SER A 160 -11.90 22.12 28.02
N GLU A 161 -11.64 21.02 28.73
CA GLU A 161 -10.93 19.85 28.17
C GLU A 161 -11.84 19.06 27.21
N GLU A 162 -13.15 19.02 27.47
CA GLU A 162 -14.13 18.44 26.55
C GLU A 162 -14.20 19.21 25.22
N GLU A 163 -14.23 20.55 25.29
CA GLU A 163 -14.27 21.40 24.09
C GLU A 163 -13.00 21.23 23.24
N GLU A 164 -11.82 21.22 23.87
CA GLU A 164 -10.55 20.97 23.18
C GLU A 164 -10.51 19.58 22.54
N MET A 165 -11.02 18.55 23.23
CA MET A 165 -11.10 17.20 22.69
C MET A 165 -12.00 17.13 21.45
N ILE A 166 -13.17 17.78 21.49
CA ILE A 166 -14.11 17.83 20.37
C ILE A 166 -13.45 18.49 19.16
N VAL A 167 -12.78 19.63 19.35
CA VAL A 167 -12.03 20.33 18.28
C VAL A 167 -10.95 19.42 17.70
N ASN A 168 -10.15 18.76 18.55
CA ASN A 168 -9.13 17.83 18.12
C ASN A 168 -9.71 16.61 17.38
N GLY A 169 -10.86 16.10 17.80
CA GLY A 169 -11.60 15.03 17.14
C GLY A 169 -12.07 15.44 15.74
N HIS A 170 -12.63 16.63 15.58
CA HIS A 170 -13.00 17.18 14.27
C HIS A 170 -11.80 17.36 13.34
N ASN A 171 -10.67 17.85 13.85
CA ASN A 171 -9.42 17.99 13.10
C ASN A 171 -8.88 16.63 12.64
N CYS A 172 -8.88 15.63 13.51
CA CYS A 172 -8.44 14.27 13.18
C CYS A 172 -9.35 13.63 12.12
N ARG A 173 -10.68 13.76 12.29
CA ARG A 173 -11.67 13.28 11.32
C ARG A 173 -11.48 13.92 9.95
N SER A 174 -11.31 15.24 9.91
CA SER A 174 -11.09 15.98 8.65
C SER A 174 -9.79 15.54 7.97
N THR A 175 -8.71 15.40 8.74
CA THR A 175 -7.42 14.91 8.24
C THR A 175 -7.53 13.51 7.65
N LEU A 176 -8.22 12.59 8.34
CA LEU A 176 -8.46 11.23 7.84
C LEU A 176 -9.25 11.26 6.52
N CYS A 177 -10.34 12.04 6.47
CA CYS A 177 -11.17 12.13 5.29
C CYS A 177 -10.42 12.68 4.07
N LEU A 178 -9.60 13.73 4.28
CA LEU A 178 -8.75 14.31 3.24
C LEU A 178 -7.68 13.32 2.76
N ARG A 179 -7.06 12.55 3.68
CA ARG A 179 -6.08 11.53 3.31
C ARG A 179 -6.70 10.40 2.50
N ILE A 180 -7.92 9.99 2.84
CA ILE A 180 -8.65 9.00 2.05
C ILE A 180 -9.00 9.54 0.66
N ALA A 181 -9.49 10.78 0.58
CA ALA A 181 -9.82 11.42 -0.70
C ALA A 181 -8.57 11.53 -1.61
N GLU A 182 -7.45 11.99 -1.04
CA GLU A 182 -6.20 12.14 -1.76
C GLU A 182 -5.65 10.78 -2.22
N LEU A 183 -5.65 9.75 -1.35
CA LEU A 183 -5.26 8.40 -1.74
C LEU A 183 -6.13 7.89 -2.89
N ALA A 184 -7.44 8.11 -2.82
CA ALA A 184 -8.34 7.65 -3.86
C ALA A 184 -8.12 8.34 -5.22
N ARG A 185 -7.70 9.62 -5.18
CA ARG A 185 -7.36 10.40 -6.37
C ARG A 185 -6.04 9.96 -7.00
N ILE A 186 -5.02 9.68 -6.20
CA ILE A 186 -3.66 9.40 -6.68
C ILE A 186 -3.38 7.92 -6.95
N LEU A 187 -4.07 7.00 -6.26
CA LEU A 187 -3.75 5.58 -6.36
C LEU A 187 -3.88 5.04 -7.80
N PRO A 188 -4.95 5.36 -8.56
CA PRO A 188 -5.08 4.87 -9.94
C PRO A 188 -3.92 5.29 -10.84
N SER A 189 -3.50 6.55 -10.77
CA SER A 189 -2.40 7.06 -11.60
C SER A 189 -1.02 6.54 -11.17
N ARG A 190 -0.83 6.31 -9.86
CA ARG A 190 0.42 5.76 -9.32
C ARG A 190 0.64 4.29 -9.68
N VAL A 191 -0.42 3.51 -9.91
CA VAL A 191 -0.29 2.08 -10.21
C VAL A 191 -0.22 1.78 -11.71
N GLU A 192 -0.77 2.63 -12.57
CA GLU A 192 -0.91 2.37 -14.00
C GLU A 192 0.44 2.17 -14.73
N ILE A 193 1.35 3.15 -14.60
CA ILE A 193 2.67 3.09 -15.26
C ILE A 193 3.48 1.91 -14.71
N PRO A 194 3.63 1.72 -13.38
CA PRO A 194 4.33 0.57 -12.85
C PRO A 194 3.70 -0.76 -13.24
N PHE A 195 2.37 -0.90 -13.30
CA PHE A 195 1.72 -2.15 -13.72
C PHE A 195 1.96 -2.46 -15.18
N THR A 196 2.03 -1.45 -16.04
CA THR A 196 2.40 -1.62 -17.44
C THR A 196 3.83 -2.13 -17.58
N ILE A 197 4.77 -1.57 -16.81
CA ILE A 197 6.16 -2.04 -16.80
C ILE A 197 6.24 -3.46 -16.22
N ILE A 198 5.59 -3.68 -15.07
CA ILE A 198 5.58 -4.96 -14.35
C ILE A 198 5.01 -6.08 -15.23
N SER A 199 3.90 -5.83 -15.90
CA SER A 199 3.25 -6.84 -16.75
C SER A 199 4.10 -7.24 -17.96
N ARG A 200 4.83 -6.30 -18.57
CA ARG A 200 5.76 -6.58 -19.68
C ARG A 200 7.01 -7.32 -19.22
N CYS A 201 7.45 -7.09 -17.98
CA CYS A 201 8.77 -7.51 -17.52
C CYS A 201 8.77 -8.69 -16.54
N PHE A 202 7.67 -8.91 -15.80
CA PHE A 202 7.62 -9.82 -14.65
C PHE A 202 6.57 -10.93 -14.80
N LEU A 203 5.73 -10.91 -15.84
CA LEU A 203 4.83 -12.02 -16.14
C LEU A 203 5.52 -13.04 -17.05
N PRO A 204 5.60 -14.32 -16.63
CA PRO A 204 6.19 -15.34 -17.48
C PRO A 204 5.33 -15.54 -18.74
N PRO A 205 5.92 -15.74 -19.92
CA PRO A 205 5.22 -16.38 -21.02
C PRO A 205 4.90 -17.82 -20.61
N HIS A 206 3.63 -18.18 -20.46
CA HIS A 206 3.22 -19.56 -20.21
C HIS A 206 3.23 -20.40 -21.50
N PRO A 207 3.29 -21.75 -21.40
CA PRO A 207 4.49 -22.62 -21.38
C PRO A 207 5.13 -22.81 -22.78
N PRO A 208 6.23 -23.59 -22.95
CA PRO A 208 6.92 -23.68 -24.24
C PRO A 208 6.01 -24.35 -25.29
N PRO A 209 5.97 -23.85 -26.54
CA PRO A 209 5.47 -24.68 -27.62
C PRO A 209 6.38 -25.89 -27.71
N LEU A 210 5.79 -27.09 -27.69
CA LEU A 210 6.41 -28.27 -28.29
C LEU A 210 6.99 -27.81 -29.61
N MET A 211 8.29 -28.07 -29.85
CA MET A 211 8.95 -27.73 -31.10
C MET A 211 8.13 -28.31 -32.25
N ASN A 212 7.29 -27.49 -32.86
CA ASN A 212 6.79 -27.74 -34.18
C ASN A 212 6.94 -26.44 -34.94
N ASN A 213 7.90 -26.48 -35.85
CA ASN A 213 8.24 -25.40 -36.73
C ASN A 213 7.01 -25.09 -37.58
N ASN A 214 6.74 -23.80 -37.78
CA ASN A 214 5.61 -23.21 -38.50
C ASN A 214 4.47 -22.77 -37.58
N ILE A 215 4.50 -21.49 -37.19
CA ILE A 215 3.42 -20.49 -37.22
C ILE A 215 3.98 -19.23 -36.53
N GLU A 216 4.35 -18.23 -37.34
CA GLU A 216 4.82 -16.91 -36.89
C GLU A 216 3.68 -15.96 -36.46
N GLY A 217 2.41 -16.36 -36.59
CA GLY A 217 1.26 -15.48 -36.34
C GLY A 217 0.54 -15.61 -34.98
N PHE A 218 0.81 -16.65 -34.18
CA PHE A 218 -0.04 -17.00 -33.02
C PHE A 218 0.49 -16.57 -31.64
N ARG A 219 1.69 -15.99 -31.54
CA ARG A 219 2.36 -15.74 -30.24
C ARG A 219 2.18 -14.35 -29.64
N THR A 220 1.91 -13.32 -30.44
CA THR A 220 1.75 -11.93 -29.96
C THR A 220 0.37 -11.70 -29.34
N SER A 221 -0.70 -12.12 -30.02
CA SER A 221 -2.09 -11.89 -29.56
C SER A 221 -2.41 -12.54 -28.21
N GLN A 222 -1.90 -13.74 -27.94
CA GLN A 222 -2.15 -14.46 -26.69
C GLN A 222 -1.34 -13.88 -25.51
N LEU A 223 -0.12 -13.40 -25.77
CA LEU A 223 0.70 -12.71 -24.76
C LEU A 223 0.09 -11.36 -24.39
N ASP A 224 -0.30 -10.58 -25.39
CA ASP A 224 -0.98 -9.29 -25.21
C ASP A 224 -2.29 -9.47 -24.42
N HIS A 225 -3.03 -10.55 -24.68
CA HIS A 225 -4.23 -10.88 -23.93
C HIS A 225 -3.96 -11.22 -22.45
N SER A 226 -2.89 -11.97 -22.15
CA SER A 226 -2.50 -12.32 -20.78
C SER A 226 -2.04 -11.09 -19.99
N ILE A 227 -1.24 -10.23 -20.62
CA ILE A 227 -0.76 -8.96 -20.04
C ILE A 227 -1.95 -8.04 -19.75
N ALA A 228 -2.83 -7.84 -20.74
CA ALA A 228 -4.02 -7.02 -20.58
C ALA A 228 -4.94 -7.55 -19.47
N THR A 229 -5.14 -8.88 -19.42
CA THR A 229 -5.95 -9.51 -18.36
C THR A 229 -5.36 -9.28 -16.98
N TRP A 230 -4.04 -9.39 -16.83
CA TRP A 230 -3.37 -9.15 -15.55
C TRP A 230 -3.49 -7.70 -15.10
N ILE A 231 -3.21 -6.73 -15.98
CA ILE A 231 -3.35 -5.30 -15.68
C ILE A 231 -4.80 -4.99 -15.30
N ASN A 232 -5.76 -5.42 -16.12
CA ASN A 232 -7.18 -5.18 -15.87
C ASN A 232 -7.65 -5.78 -14.55
N THR A 233 -7.15 -6.96 -14.19
CA THR A 233 -7.48 -7.59 -12.91
C THR A 233 -6.98 -6.75 -11.74
N TRP A 234 -5.70 -6.37 -11.72
CA TRP A 234 -5.15 -5.62 -10.59
C TRP A 234 -5.72 -4.20 -10.50
N SER A 235 -5.76 -3.48 -11.62
CA SER A 235 -6.36 -2.14 -11.68
C SER A 235 -7.83 -2.17 -11.27
N GLY A 236 -8.58 -3.20 -11.70
CA GLY A 236 -9.97 -3.41 -11.29
C GLY A 236 -10.13 -3.66 -9.79
N GLN A 237 -9.32 -4.55 -9.21
CA GLN A 237 -9.37 -4.85 -7.78
C GLN A 237 -9.00 -3.64 -6.91
N PHE A 238 -7.94 -2.90 -7.26
CA PHE A 238 -7.58 -1.67 -6.57
C PHE A 238 -8.67 -0.60 -6.73
N GLY A 239 -9.22 -0.43 -7.94
CA GLY A 239 -10.30 0.49 -8.21
C GLY A 239 -11.55 0.22 -7.37
N LEU A 240 -11.96 -1.05 -7.25
CA LEU A 240 -13.09 -1.45 -6.40
C LEU A 240 -12.83 -1.20 -4.92
N ALA A 241 -11.63 -1.52 -4.42
CA ALA A 241 -11.24 -1.28 -3.03
C ALA A 241 -11.27 0.23 -2.70
N VAL A 242 -10.71 1.06 -3.58
CA VAL A 242 -10.71 2.52 -3.43
C VAL A 242 -12.13 3.08 -3.47
N ARG A 243 -12.96 2.67 -4.44
CA ARG A 243 -14.36 3.13 -4.52
C ARG A 243 -15.13 2.79 -3.25
N ARG A 244 -14.96 1.58 -2.72
CA ARG A 244 -15.59 1.18 -1.45
C ARG A 244 -15.13 2.09 -0.30
N LEU A 245 -13.83 2.35 -0.18
CA LEU A 245 -13.30 3.26 0.82
C LEU A 245 -13.86 4.68 0.65
N GLN A 246 -13.95 5.20 -0.57
CA GLN A 246 -14.53 6.53 -0.85
C GLN A 246 -16.00 6.61 -0.45
N VAL A 247 -16.82 5.60 -0.77
CA VAL A 247 -18.24 5.58 -0.41
C VAL A 247 -18.40 5.64 1.10
N VAL A 248 -17.65 4.81 1.85
CA VAL A 248 -17.71 4.83 3.32
C VAL A 248 -17.16 6.14 3.87
N ASN A 249 -16.11 6.70 3.26
CA ASN A 249 -15.55 8.00 3.65
C ASN A 249 -16.57 9.13 3.48
N ARG A 250 -17.37 9.14 2.41
CA ARG A 250 -18.41 10.18 2.23
C ARG A 250 -19.48 10.16 3.31
N LEU A 251 -19.84 8.97 3.79
CA LEU A 251 -20.78 8.82 4.91
C LEU A 251 -20.18 9.31 6.23
N PHE A 252 -18.84 9.27 6.35
CA PHE A 252 -18.12 9.75 7.52
C PHE A 252 -17.61 11.20 7.38
N ALA A 253 -17.56 11.77 6.18
CA ALA A 253 -16.93 13.07 5.95
C ALA A 253 -17.77 14.23 6.53
N PRO A 254 -17.14 15.29 7.06
CA PRO A 254 -17.80 16.55 7.29
C PRO A 254 -18.34 17.14 5.98
N ARG A 255 -19.47 17.89 6.03
CA ARG A 255 -20.11 18.47 4.84
C ARG A 255 -19.15 19.28 3.96
N PHE A 256 -18.28 20.09 4.54
CA PHE A 256 -17.31 20.91 3.79
C PHE A 256 -16.23 20.11 3.05
N VAL A 257 -15.94 18.86 3.45
CA VAL A 257 -15.01 17.99 2.72
C VAL A 257 -15.66 17.42 1.46
N LEU A 258 -16.99 17.25 1.46
CA LEU A 258 -17.75 16.77 0.32
C LEU A 258 -17.81 17.83 -0.80
N ASP A 259 -17.92 19.12 -0.45
CA ASP A 259 -18.02 20.21 -1.42
C ASP A 259 -16.73 20.38 -2.25
N ASN A 260 -15.56 20.21 -1.65
CA ASN A 260 -14.28 20.20 -2.37
C ASN A 260 -14.05 18.92 -3.21
N SER A 261 -14.78 17.83 -2.91
CA SER A 261 -14.66 16.55 -3.63
C SER A 261 -15.66 16.43 -4.79
N LEU A 262 -16.69 17.28 -4.84
CA LEU A 262 -17.74 17.29 -5.85
C LEU A 262 -17.34 18.01 -7.15
N LEU A 263 -16.28 18.82 -7.11
CA LEU A 263 -15.78 19.52 -8.30
C LEU A 263 -15.00 18.61 -9.28
N ASP A 264 -14.65 17.38 -8.87
CA ASP A 264 -13.75 16.50 -9.63
C ASP A 264 -14.42 15.19 -10.12
N LEU A 265 -15.76 15.12 -10.12
CA LEU A 265 -16.52 13.92 -10.54
C LEU A 265 -17.43 14.10 -11.75
N ASN A 266 -17.22 15.17 -12.54
CA ASN A 266 -17.77 15.29 -13.89
C ASN A 266 -16.69 15.02 -14.94
#